data_AF-A0A7C7SCN1-F1
#
_entry.id   AF-A0A7C7SCN1-F1
#
_cell.length_a   1.000
_cell.length_b   1.000
_cell.length_c   1.000
_cell.angle_alpha   90.00
_cell.angle_beta   90.00
_cell.angle_gamma   90.00
#
_symmetry.space_group_name_H-M   'P 1'
#
loop_
_entity.id
_entity.type
_entity.pdbx_description
1 polymer ?
#
loop_
_entity_poly.entity_id
_entity_poly.type
_entity_poly.pdbx_seq_one_letter_code
_entity_poly.pdbx_strand_id
1 'polypeptide(L)'
;RRRPDGTLVCGTRPDEWTIYGAAGQAAAISATVPTDGFVTVIDITHGRAMLRISGSNATSALNKICNLDLGDELTPNGAVFSASVGNVGCDLVRDDQGGQTSFLIGCERSFGRFLFIAVVDACTEFGVQVPAGWELHGH
;
A
#
# COMPACT_ATOMS: atom_id res chain seq x y z
N ARG A 1 7.60 -0.90 10.23
CA ARG A 1 7.37 -0.50 11.66
C ARG A 1 6.48 0.73 11.72
N ARG A 2 5.38 0.67 12.47
CA ARG A 2 4.51 1.82 12.74
C ARG A 2 5.01 2.60 13.97
N ARG A 3 5.11 3.93 13.84
CA ARG A 3 5.43 4.86 14.92
C ARG A 3 4.14 5.31 15.64
N PRO A 4 4.22 5.84 16.88
CA PRO A 4 3.05 6.32 17.62
C PRO A 4 2.28 7.44 16.94
N ASP A 5 2.94 8.24 16.10
CA ASP A 5 2.35 9.32 15.30
C ASP A 5 1.62 8.82 14.03
N GLY A 6 1.55 7.50 13.83
CA GLY A 6 0.92 6.88 12.65
C GLY A 6 1.84 6.77 11.44
N THR A 7 3.08 7.28 11.50
CA THR A 7 4.07 7.13 10.43
C THR A 7 4.47 5.65 10.29
N LEU A 8 4.47 5.13 9.08
CA LEU A 8 4.88 3.77 8.76
C LEU A 8 6.23 3.78 8.04
N VAL A 9 7.24 3.18 8.65
CA VAL A 9 8.60 3.06 8.09
C VAL A 9 8.78 1.65 7.53
N CYS A 10 9.05 1.55 6.23
CA CYS A 10 9.18 0.30 5.49
C CYS A 10 10.57 0.18 4.88
N GLY A 11 11.32 -0.87 5.23
CA GLY A 11 12.56 -1.19 4.52
C GLY A 11 12.21 -1.89 3.21
N THR A 12 12.40 -1.20 2.08
CA THR A 12 11.99 -1.70 0.76
C THR A 12 13.11 -2.49 0.09
N ARG A 13 14.36 -2.08 0.30
CA ARG A 13 15.58 -2.75 -0.19
C ARG A 13 16.71 -2.56 0.83
N PRO A 14 17.85 -3.27 0.70
CA PRO A 14 19.04 -2.93 1.46
C PRO A 14 19.37 -1.44 1.30
N ASP A 15 19.52 -0.76 2.44
CA ASP A 15 19.79 0.68 2.51
C ASP A 15 18.73 1.60 1.87
N GLU A 16 17.52 1.11 1.64
CA GLU A 16 16.39 1.89 1.11
C GLU A 16 15.15 1.76 1.99
N TRP A 17 14.57 2.92 2.36
CA TRP A 17 13.34 2.99 3.12
C TRP A 17 12.30 3.86 2.45
N THR A 18 11.07 3.36 2.41
CA THR A 18 9.89 4.17 2.11
C THR A 18 9.14 4.49 3.39
N ILE A 19 8.80 5.76 3.58
CA ILE A 19 8.08 6.23 4.76
C ILE A 19 6.72 6.75 4.33
N TYR A 20 5.65 6.18 4.89
CA TYR A 20 4.28 6.61 4.65
C TYR A 20 3.75 7.37 5.85
N GLY A 21 3.04 8.47 5.61
CA GLY A 21 2.38 9.26 6.65
C GLY A 21 1.09 9.88 6.13
N ALA A 22 0.43 10.66 6.99
CA ALA A 22 -0.77 11.39 6.61
C ALA A 22 -0.46 12.44 5.53
N ALA A 23 -1.47 12.79 4.73
CA ALA A 23 -1.33 13.81 3.69
C ALA A 23 -0.82 15.14 4.28
N GLY A 24 0.11 15.79 3.57
CA GLY A 24 0.72 17.05 3.99
C GLY A 24 1.82 16.93 5.06
N GLN A 25 2.14 15.72 5.54
CA GLN A 25 3.18 15.52 6.56
C GLN A 25 4.59 15.27 6.00
N ALA A 26 4.77 15.27 4.67
CA ALA A 26 6.05 14.92 4.05
C ALA A 26 7.22 15.75 4.57
N ALA A 27 7.10 17.08 4.63
CA ALA A 27 8.14 17.96 5.15
C ALA A 27 8.46 17.71 6.63
N ALA A 28 7.43 17.49 7.46
CA ALA A 28 7.59 17.18 8.87
C ALA A 28 8.30 15.84 9.09
N ILE A 29 7.91 14.81 8.34
CA ILE A 29 8.52 13.47 8.39
C ILE A 29 9.98 13.55 7.94
N SER A 30 10.27 14.22 6.83
CA SER A 30 11.64 14.39 6.31
C SER A 30 12.55 15.05 7.33
N ALA A 31 12.05 16.03 8.09
CA ALA A 31 12.82 16.68 9.16
C ALA A 31 13.15 15.74 10.34
N THR A 32 12.49 14.59 10.47
CA THR A 32 12.79 13.59 11.51
C THR A 32 13.85 12.57 11.10
N VAL A 33 14.27 12.56 9.84
CA VAL A 33 15.25 11.59 9.34
C VAL A 33 16.65 12.08 9.68
N PRO A 34 17.48 11.27 10.37
CA PRO A 34 18.89 11.62 10.59
C PRO A 34 19.64 11.68 9.25
N THR A 35 20.36 12.79 9.02
CA THR A 35 21.10 13.04 7.77
C THR A 35 22.60 13.28 8.02
N ASP A 36 23.12 12.81 9.16
CA ASP A 36 24.52 12.92 9.56
C ASP A 36 25.46 11.96 8.79
N GLY A 37 24.91 11.10 7.93
CA GLY A 37 25.65 10.20 7.03
C GLY A 37 25.28 10.35 5.56
N PHE A 38 25.51 9.29 4.76
CA PHE A 38 25.17 9.23 3.33
C PHE A 38 23.67 8.93 3.13
N VAL A 39 22.83 9.88 3.54
CA VAL A 39 21.36 9.75 3.47
C VAL A 39 20.81 10.83 2.53
N THR A 40 20.01 10.40 1.56
CA THR A 40 19.23 11.29 0.70
C THR A 40 17.76 11.10 1.01
N VAL A 41 17.05 12.19 1.31
CA VAL A 41 15.60 12.17 1.56
C VAL A 41 14.89 12.85 0.40
N ILE A 42 13.98 12.12 -0.26
CA ILE A 42 13.24 12.59 -1.44
C ILE A 42 11.76 12.48 -1.16
N ASP A 43 11.03 13.58 -1.31
CA ASP A 43 9.57 13.56 -1.30
C ASP A 43 9.05 13.12 -2.68
N ILE A 44 8.57 11.88 -2.76
CA ILE A 44 7.98 11.30 -3.98
C ILE A 44 6.45 11.31 -3.96
N THR A 45 5.81 11.98 -2.99
CA THR A 45 4.36 11.92 -2.76
C THR A 45 3.56 12.23 -4.02
N HIS A 46 3.95 13.27 -4.77
CA HIS A 46 3.24 13.69 -5.98
C HIS A 46 3.25 12.66 -7.12
N GLY A 47 4.28 11.81 -7.18
CA GLY A 47 4.44 10.79 -8.22
C GLY A 47 3.71 9.48 -7.94
N ARG A 48 3.09 9.34 -6.77
CA ARG A 48 2.55 8.07 -6.28
C ARG A 48 1.04 8.13 -6.06
N ALA A 49 0.40 6.98 -6.21
CA ALA A 49 -0.94 6.71 -5.71
C ALA A 49 -0.87 5.57 -4.71
N MET A 50 -1.77 5.57 -3.73
CA MET A 50 -1.83 4.53 -2.70
C MET A 50 -3.28 4.26 -2.33
N LEU A 51 -3.62 2.99 -2.16
CA LEU A 51 -4.91 2.54 -1.64
C LEU A 51 -4.69 1.55 -0.49
N ARG A 52 -5.73 1.38 0.32
CA ARG A 52 -5.78 0.35 1.36
C ARG A 52 -6.95 -0.59 1.10
N ILE A 53 -6.70 -1.89 1.22
CA ILE A 53 -7.71 -2.93 1.31
C ILE A 53 -7.60 -3.59 2.69
N SER A 54 -8.74 -3.82 3.34
CA SER A 54 -8.81 -4.42 4.67
C SER A 54 -9.98 -5.39 4.77
N GLY A 55 -9.83 -6.42 5.60
CA GLY A 55 -10.89 -7.38 5.91
C GLY A 55 -10.44 -8.82 5.77
N SER A 56 -11.27 -9.76 6.23
CA SER A 56 -10.99 -11.20 6.19
C SER A 56 -10.78 -11.75 4.78
N ASN A 57 -11.36 -11.10 3.76
CA ASN A 57 -11.24 -11.49 2.36
C ASN A 57 -10.16 -10.72 1.58
N ALA A 58 -9.38 -9.84 2.22
CA ALA A 58 -8.39 -9.01 1.54
C ALA A 58 -7.32 -9.84 0.82
N THR A 59 -6.79 -10.87 1.49
CA THR A 59 -5.84 -11.82 0.90
C THR A 59 -6.46 -12.54 -0.30
N SER A 60 -7.66 -13.11 -0.15
CA SER A 60 -8.34 -13.85 -1.21
C SER A 60 -8.62 -12.98 -2.44
N ALA A 61 -9.11 -11.75 -2.22
CA ALA A 61 -9.37 -10.81 -3.31
C ALA A 61 -8.09 -10.42 -4.05
N LEU A 62 -7.01 -10.08 -3.33
CA LEU A 62 -5.75 -9.73 -3.96
C LEU A 62 -5.09 -10.90 -4.67
N ASN A 63 -5.15 -12.13 -4.13
CA ASN A 63 -4.59 -13.32 -4.78
C ASN A 63 -5.19 -13.62 -6.17
N LYS A 64 -6.37 -13.09 -6.50
CA LYS A 64 -6.95 -13.19 -7.85
C LYS A 64 -6.17 -12.41 -8.91
N ILE A 65 -5.49 -11.34 -8.48
CA ILE A 65 -4.85 -10.36 -9.37
C ILE A 65 -3.38 -10.10 -9.02
N CYS A 66 -2.86 -10.70 -7.94
CA CYS A 66 -1.48 -10.61 -7.50
C CYS A 66 -0.68 -11.80 -8.03
N ASN A 67 0.57 -11.58 -8.43
CA ASN A 67 1.46 -12.65 -8.88
C ASN A 67 2.23 -13.36 -7.75
N LEU A 68 2.03 -12.96 -6.49
CA LEU A 68 2.60 -13.60 -5.30
C LEU A 68 1.48 -14.18 -4.43
N ASP A 69 1.81 -15.24 -3.69
CA ASP A 69 0.93 -15.78 -2.66
C ASP A 69 0.95 -14.89 -1.42
N LEU A 70 -0.22 -14.33 -1.09
CA LEU A 70 -0.43 -13.42 0.03
C LEU A 70 -0.92 -14.12 1.32
N GLY A 71 -0.72 -15.43 1.43
CA GLY A 71 -0.95 -16.20 2.66
C GLY A 71 -0.02 -15.78 3.80
N ASP A 72 -0.45 -16.04 5.04
CA ASP A 72 0.25 -15.63 6.27
C ASP A 72 1.70 -16.14 6.38
N GLU A 73 1.97 -17.33 5.85
CA GLU A 73 3.31 -17.94 5.89
C GLU A 73 4.31 -17.15 5.04
N LEU A 74 3.92 -16.74 3.83
CA LEU A 74 4.80 -16.07 2.87
C LEU A 74 4.75 -14.55 3.01
N THR A 75 3.64 -14.01 3.47
CA THR A 75 3.43 -12.56 3.65
C THR A 75 2.87 -12.27 5.05
N PRO A 76 3.64 -12.51 6.13
CA PRO A 76 3.18 -12.24 7.48
C PRO A 76 2.93 -10.74 7.71
N ASN A 77 2.19 -10.41 8.77
CA ASN A 77 1.96 -9.01 9.14
C ASN A 77 3.30 -8.25 9.32
N GLY A 78 3.41 -7.07 8.72
CA GLY A 78 4.64 -6.30 8.66
C GLY A 78 5.52 -6.57 7.43
N ALA A 79 5.15 -7.53 6.56
CA ALA A 79 5.85 -7.77 5.31
C ALA A 79 5.82 -6.54 4.40
N VAL A 80 6.96 -6.24 3.78
CA VAL A 80 7.16 -5.19 2.79
C VAL A 80 7.75 -5.84 1.54
N PHE A 81 7.11 -5.68 0.39
CA PHE A 81 7.51 -6.36 -0.84
C PHE A 81 6.98 -5.65 -2.08
N SER A 82 7.54 -5.94 -3.24
CA SER A 82 7.00 -5.49 -4.52
C SER A 82 6.38 -6.67 -5.29
N ALA A 83 5.26 -6.44 -5.94
CA ALA A 83 4.54 -7.45 -6.71
C ALA A 83 3.81 -6.82 -7.91
N SER A 84 3.37 -7.65 -8.85
CA SER A 84 2.40 -7.25 -9.87
C SER A 84 1.00 -7.43 -9.31
N VAL A 85 0.19 -6.37 -9.30
CA VAL A 85 -1.24 -6.40 -8.93
C VAL A 85 -2.04 -5.88 -10.12
N GLY A 86 -2.85 -6.73 -10.74
CA GLY A 86 -3.60 -6.38 -11.95
C GLY A 86 -2.69 -5.97 -13.11
N ASN A 87 -1.49 -6.56 -13.24
CA ASN A 87 -0.45 -6.19 -14.21
C ASN A 87 0.21 -4.81 -13.97
N VAL A 88 0.03 -4.21 -12.79
CA VAL A 88 0.73 -2.99 -12.38
C VAL A 88 1.81 -3.33 -11.36
N GLY A 89 3.03 -2.84 -11.57
CA GLY A 89 4.09 -2.92 -10.58
C GLY A 89 3.73 -2.09 -9.34
N CYS A 90 3.61 -2.77 -8.20
CA CYS A 90 3.17 -2.18 -6.94
C CYS A 90 4.18 -2.45 -5.83
N ASP A 91 4.25 -1.52 -4.88
CA ASP A 91 4.87 -1.72 -3.58
C ASP A 91 3.77 -2.00 -2.55
N LEU A 92 3.91 -3.10 -1.82
CA LEU A 92 2.93 -3.57 -0.86
C LEU A 92 3.51 -3.57 0.54
N VAL A 93 2.65 -3.24 1.50
CA VAL A 93 2.92 -3.44 2.92
C VAL A 93 1.72 -4.14 3.52
N ARG A 94 1.95 -5.33 4.09
CA ARG A 94 0.96 -5.90 5.00
C ARG A 94 1.09 -5.20 6.34
N ASP A 95 0.01 -4.54 6.74
CA ASP A 95 -0.06 -3.73 7.94
C ASP A 95 -1.47 -3.88 8.52
N ASP A 96 -1.70 -5.04 9.14
CA ASP A 96 -2.97 -5.45 9.71
C ASP A 96 -3.43 -4.43 10.76
N GLN A 97 -4.72 -4.05 10.70
CA GLN A 97 -5.32 -3.01 11.54
C GLN A 97 -6.59 -3.53 12.20
N GLY A 98 -6.79 -3.22 13.49
CA GLY A 98 -8.02 -3.57 14.20
C GLY A 98 -8.33 -5.07 14.22
N GLY A 99 -7.29 -5.93 14.19
CA GLY A 99 -7.44 -7.38 14.13
C GLY A 99 -7.83 -7.94 12.76
N GLN A 100 -7.75 -7.13 11.70
CA GLN A 100 -8.06 -7.54 10.34
C GLN A 100 -6.83 -7.46 9.44
N THR A 101 -6.72 -8.43 8.53
CA THR A 101 -5.75 -8.39 7.43
C THR A 101 -5.89 -7.08 6.67
N SER A 102 -4.79 -6.38 6.44
CA SER A 102 -4.81 -5.12 5.71
C SER A 102 -3.54 -4.87 4.91
N PHE A 103 -3.70 -4.45 3.66
CA PHE A 103 -2.60 -4.14 2.76
C PHE A 103 -2.67 -2.68 2.33
N LEU A 104 -1.53 -1.98 2.45
CA LEU A 104 -1.27 -0.78 1.65
C LEU A 104 -0.68 -1.20 0.32
N ILE A 105 -1.20 -0.63 -0.76
CA ILE A 105 -0.75 -0.92 -2.13
C ILE A 105 -0.46 0.41 -2.79
N GLY A 106 0.82 0.64 -3.11
CA GLY A 106 1.30 1.84 -3.78
C GLY A 106 1.71 1.55 -5.22
N CYS A 107 1.41 2.47 -6.13
CA CYS A 107 1.84 2.43 -7.52
C CYS A 107 2.23 3.83 -8.02
N GLU A 108 2.71 3.93 -9.26
CA GLU A 108 2.81 5.24 -9.91
C GLU A 108 1.43 5.89 -10.04
N ARG A 109 1.37 7.22 -9.90
CA ARG A 109 0.13 7.99 -9.92
C ARG A 109 -0.71 7.76 -11.19
N SER A 110 -0.05 7.57 -12.34
CA SER A 110 -0.68 7.31 -13.64
C SER A 110 -1.55 6.04 -13.65
N PHE A 111 -1.19 5.02 -12.87
CA PHE A 111 -1.93 3.76 -12.77
C PHE A 111 -2.96 3.73 -11.64
N GLY A 112 -2.99 4.73 -10.76
CA GLY A 112 -3.80 4.71 -9.53
C GLY A 112 -5.29 4.43 -9.77
N ARG A 113 -5.89 5.05 -10.79
CA ARG A 113 -7.30 4.80 -11.14
C ARG A 113 -7.53 3.39 -11.65
N PHE A 114 -6.66 2.89 -12.51
CA PHE A 114 -6.76 1.53 -13.04
C PHE A 114 -6.61 0.50 -11.93
N LEU A 115 -5.58 0.64 -11.08
CA LEU A 115 -5.35 -0.25 -9.95
C LEU A 115 -6.54 -0.28 -8.99
N PHE A 116 -7.13 0.88 -8.69
CA PHE A 116 -8.34 0.97 -7.88
C PHE A 116 -9.49 0.13 -8.48
N ILE A 117 -9.79 0.32 -9.77
CA ILE A 117 -10.86 -0.43 -10.45
C ILE A 117 -10.59 -1.93 -10.40
N ALA A 118 -9.35 -2.36 -10.69
CA ALA A 118 -8.97 -3.77 -10.64
C ALA A 118 -9.13 -4.38 -9.24
N VAL A 119 -8.73 -3.65 -8.19
CA VAL A 119 -8.90 -4.10 -6.80
C VAL A 119 -10.36 -4.19 -6.42
N VAL A 120 -11.18 -3.20 -6.76
CA VAL A 120 -12.63 -3.24 -6.45
C VAL A 120 -13.31 -4.39 -7.19
N ASP A 121 -13.02 -4.59 -8.48
CA ASP A 121 -13.54 -5.71 -9.27
C ASP A 121 -13.20 -7.06 -8.64
N ALA A 122 -11.94 -7.26 -8.25
CA ALA A 122 -11.50 -8.46 -7.55
C ALA A 122 -12.25 -8.70 -6.22
N CYS A 123 -12.68 -7.61 -5.56
CA CYS A 123 -13.43 -7.65 -4.30
C CYS A 123 -14.95 -7.83 -4.48
N THR A 124 -15.50 -7.72 -5.70
CA THR A 124 -16.96 -7.69 -5.94
C THR A 124 -17.70 -8.88 -5.33
N GLU A 125 -17.17 -10.10 -5.48
CA GLU A 125 -17.80 -11.32 -4.94
C GLU A 125 -17.81 -11.38 -3.41
N PHE A 126 -17.03 -10.53 -2.74
CA PHE A 126 -16.91 -10.47 -1.28
C PHE A 126 -17.72 -9.32 -0.66
N GLY A 127 -18.52 -8.59 -1.45
CA GLY A 127 -19.36 -7.50 -0.95
C GLY A 127 -18.59 -6.22 -0.62
N VAL A 128 -17.66 -5.83 -1.49
CA VAL A 128 -16.79 -4.66 -1.33
C VAL A 128 -17.57 -3.38 -0.99
N GLN A 129 -17.03 -2.61 -0.05
CA GLN A 129 -17.50 -1.26 0.25
C GLN A 129 -16.56 -0.25 -0.39
N VAL A 130 -17.10 0.57 -1.29
CA VAL A 130 -16.34 1.57 -2.02
C VAL A 130 -16.57 2.94 -1.39
N PRO A 131 -15.55 3.81 -1.25
CA PRO A 131 -15.74 5.17 -0.76
C PRO A 131 -16.77 5.95 -1.58
N ALA A 132 -17.56 6.80 -0.91
CA ALA A 132 -18.53 7.65 -1.58
C ALA A 132 -17.88 8.50 -2.69
N GLY A 133 -18.54 8.58 -3.86
CA GLY A 133 -18.06 9.32 -5.02
C GLY A 133 -17.05 8.58 -5.91
N TRP A 134 -16.69 7.34 -5.57
CA TRP A 134 -15.86 6.46 -6.40
C TRP A 134 -16.69 5.34 -7.04
N GLU A 135 -17.83 5.69 -7.64
CA GLU A 135 -18.66 4.72 -8.35
C GLU A 135 -17.86 4.10 -9.51
N LEU A 136 -17.83 2.77 -9.55
CA LEU A 136 -17.46 2.06 -10.76
C LEU A 136 -18.57 2.34 -11.77
N HIS A 137 -18.31 3.16 -12.79
CA HIS A 137 -19.22 3.19 -13.93
C HIS A 137 -19.30 1.76 -14.46
N GLY A 138 -20.46 1.13 -14.29
CA GLY A 138 -20.75 -0.16 -14.88
C GLY A 138 -20.46 -0.08 -16.37
N HIS A 139 -19.71 -1.07 -16.87
CA HIS A 139 -19.70 -1.34 -18.30
C HIS A 139 -21.11 -1.70 -18.77
#